data_AF-A0A3Q0JID2-F1
#
_entry.id   AF-A0A3Q0JID2-F1
#
_cell.length_a   1.000
_cell.length_b   1.000
_cell.length_c   1.000
_cell.angle_alpha   90.00
_cell.angle_beta   90.00
_cell.angle_gamma   90.00
#
_symmetry.space_group_name_H-M   'P 1'
#
loop_
_entity.id
_entity.type
_entity.pdbx_description
1 polymer ?
#
loop_
_entity_poly.entity_id
_entity_poly.type
_entity_poly.pdbx_seq_one_letter_code
_entity_poly.pdbx_strand_id
1 'polypeptide(L)'
;MQEAETRLLKAVQQECFAKEIDNLKGNKVCSPSIQKLNPFLHNGMVLVGGRLSNSSLGYEQKHPVLLPSKHHVTTLLIEYYHRINLHTGPHLLLSVLRQKYWILGGRNVVRQRVRKCNHCFKFKPEASSALMGELPKARVNESKPFLHTGTDYTGFINVTMGKRRGVISQKAYICIFVCLCTKAIHLELAADLSTDAFMAAFKRFLARRGAVSVMYSDGGKNFLGARNQLDEIYNLLESQSFNDSLSGELQRRRIKWSFLPPLSPHMGGLWEGNIRMVKQHLLKVIGTQVLTYEELYTVLTQVECLLNSRPLCPLSSDPNDVQVLTPAHFLHSNPLDYIPAVDMVNRPSSGLRRYQLLDQLVQTYWKRWSQEYLHNLQVRSKWNTDQNPVHVGQVVLVKDDLAPPLMWHVRFNHSGSILVLMCIDRVVCVKTKTGSYKRPIVKVCPLPSQ
;
A
#
# COMPACT_ATOMS: atom_id res chain seq x y z
N MET A 1 -37.28 36.76 -1.75
CA MET A 1 -35.99 36.03 -1.92
C MET A 1 -35.38 36.25 -3.31
N GLN A 2 -36.16 36.11 -4.41
CA GLN A 2 -35.69 36.37 -5.79
C GLN A 2 -35.16 37.80 -6.02
N GLU A 3 -35.76 38.81 -5.39
CA GLU A 3 -35.32 40.20 -5.56
C GLU A 3 -33.94 40.47 -4.93
N ALA A 4 -33.65 39.86 -3.78
CA ALA A 4 -32.35 39.95 -3.11
C ALA A 4 -31.24 39.24 -3.91
N GLU A 5 -31.54 38.05 -4.46
CA GLU A 5 -30.63 37.33 -5.36
C GLU A 5 -30.30 38.18 -6.60
N THR A 6 -31.31 38.81 -7.21
CA THR A 6 -31.13 39.66 -8.39
C THR A 6 -30.28 40.89 -8.09
N ARG A 7 -30.50 41.57 -6.95
CA ARG A 7 -29.68 42.73 -6.53
C ARG A 7 -28.23 42.33 -6.29
N LEU A 8 -28.01 41.19 -5.66
CA LEU A 8 -26.66 40.68 -5.38
C LEU A 8 -25.93 40.28 -6.65
N LEU A 9 -26.60 39.61 -7.60
CA LEU A 9 -26.00 39.28 -8.91
C LEU A 9 -25.67 40.56 -9.71
N LYS A 10 -26.53 41.57 -9.68
CA LYS A 10 -26.26 42.88 -10.29
C LYS A 10 -25.01 43.54 -9.70
N ALA A 11 -24.88 43.55 -8.37
CA ALA A 11 -23.70 44.11 -7.71
C ALA A 11 -22.42 43.38 -8.13
N VAL A 12 -22.44 42.04 -8.17
CA VAL A 12 -21.30 41.22 -8.63
C VAL A 12 -20.93 41.54 -10.08
N GLN A 13 -21.93 41.71 -10.95
CA GLN A 13 -21.69 42.06 -12.35
C GLN A 13 -21.16 43.49 -12.51
N GLN A 14 -21.66 44.45 -11.73
CA GLN A 14 -21.13 45.81 -11.73
C GLN A 14 -19.66 45.83 -11.26
N GLU A 15 -19.30 45.04 -10.26
CA GLU A 15 -17.92 44.95 -9.78
C GLU A 15 -16.99 44.27 -10.80
N CYS A 16 -17.40 43.11 -11.34
CA CYS A 16 -16.52 42.27 -12.15
C CYS A 16 -16.59 42.51 -13.67
N PHE A 17 -17.68 43.12 -14.15
CA PHE A 17 -17.97 43.32 -15.58
C PHE A 17 -18.36 44.78 -15.89
N ALA A 18 -17.94 45.77 -15.08
CA ALA A 18 -18.22 47.19 -15.32
C ALA A 18 -17.92 47.62 -16.76
N LYS A 19 -16.72 47.27 -17.26
CA LYS A 19 -16.27 47.63 -18.62
C LYS A 19 -17.18 47.03 -19.69
N GLU A 20 -17.57 45.77 -19.51
CA GLU A 20 -18.47 45.07 -20.42
C GLU A 20 -19.89 45.64 -20.38
N ILE A 21 -20.39 46.03 -19.20
CA ILE A 21 -21.69 46.70 -19.05
C ILE A 21 -21.69 48.04 -19.80
N ASP A 22 -20.63 48.86 -19.64
CA ASP A 22 -20.52 50.14 -20.32
C ASP A 22 -20.40 49.97 -21.84
N ASN A 23 -19.63 48.97 -22.29
CA ASN A 23 -19.56 48.63 -23.71
C ASN A 23 -20.92 48.20 -24.27
N LEU A 24 -21.68 47.37 -23.54
CA LEU A 24 -23.01 46.94 -23.97
C LEU A 24 -24.03 48.09 -23.99
N LYS A 25 -23.96 49.04 -23.06
CA LYS A 25 -24.79 50.26 -23.10
C LYS A 25 -24.45 51.13 -24.31
N GLY A 26 -23.18 51.20 -24.68
CA GLY A 26 -22.69 51.99 -25.82
C GLY A 26 -22.69 51.26 -27.17
N ASN A 27 -23.32 50.08 -27.28
CA ASN A 27 -23.28 49.22 -28.48
C ASN A 27 -21.86 48.91 -29.00
N LYS A 28 -20.88 48.81 -28.09
CA LYS A 28 -19.49 48.46 -28.38
C LYS A 28 -19.25 46.96 -28.15
N VAL A 29 -18.25 46.44 -28.84
CA VAL A 29 -17.86 45.01 -28.76
C VAL A 29 -17.28 44.70 -27.37
N CYS A 30 -17.74 43.61 -26.76
CA CYS A 30 -17.22 43.11 -25.48
C CYS A 30 -15.82 42.49 -25.61
N SER A 31 -15.17 42.26 -24.46
CA SER A 31 -13.85 41.66 -24.39
C SER A 31 -13.80 40.26 -25.05
N PRO A 32 -12.66 39.85 -25.65
CA PRO A 32 -12.55 38.57 -26.38
C PRO A 32 -12.90 37.33 -25.54
N SER A 33 -12.77 37.42 -24.21
CA SER A 33 -13.08 36.36 -23.24
C SER A 33 -14.57 36.02 -23.18
N ILE A 34 -15.45 36.98 -23.47
CA ILE A 34 -16.90 36.79 -23.41
C ILE A 34 -17.61 37.06 -24.74
N GLN A 35 -16.92 37.63 -25.73
CA GLN A 35 -17.49 37.94 -27.05
C GLN A 35 -18.16 36.74 -27.71
N LYS A 36 -17.60 35.53 -27.56
CA LYS A 36 -18.17 34.27 -28.09
C LYS A 36 -19.52 33.89 -27.49
N LEU A 37 -19.87 34.47 -26.34
CA LEU A 37 -21.15 34.27 -25.65
C LEU A 37 -22.24 35.22 -26.15
N ASN A 38 -21.90 36.16 -27.02
CA ASN A 38 -22.79 37.21 -27.52
C ASN A 38 -23.62 37.87 -26.40
N PRO A 39 -22.96 38.44 -25.37
CA PRO A 39 -23.65 38.93 -24.18
C PRO A 39 -24.54 40.13 -24.52
N PHE A 40 -25.65 40.28 -23.78
CA PHE A 40 -26.56 41.42 -23.91
C PHE A 40 -27.09 41.86 -22.55
N LEU A 41 -27.58 43.09 -22.46
CA LEU A 41 -28.17 43.64 -21.25
C LEU A 41 -29.68 43.39 -21.21
N HIS A 42 -30.17 42.87 -20.10
CA HIS A 42 -31.60 42.74 -19.82
C HIS A 42 -31.87 43.12 -18.36
N ASN A 43 -32.76 44.08 -18.12
CA ASN A 43 -33.10 44.59 -16.78
C ASN A 43 -31.88 44.98 -15.93
N GLY A 44 -30.81 45.48 -16.56
CA GLY A 44 -29.56 45.87 -15.90
C GLY A 44 -28.64 44.71 -15.50
N MET A 45 -28.88 43.49 -16.00
CA MET A 45 -27.98 42.34 -15.87
C MET A 45 -27.40 41.93 -17.22
N VAL A 46 -26.18 41.42 -17.20
CA VAL A 46 -25.51 40.82 -18.36
C VAL A 46 -25.97 39.36 -18.49
N LEU A 47 -26.65 39.05 -19.59
CA LEU A 47 -27.10 37.70 -19.94
C LEU A 47 -26.33 37.18 -21.15
N VAL A 48 -26.33 35.86 -21.33
CA VAL A 48 -25.73 35.18 -22.49
C VAL A 48 -26.71 35.13 -23.66
N GLY A 49 -26.35 35.68 -24.82
CA GLY A 49 -27.18 35.71 -26.02
C GLY A 49 -26.91 34.56 -27.00
N GLY A 50 -26.63 33.36 -26.47
CA GLY A 50 -26.20 32.19 -27.25
C GLY A 50 -27.20 31.72 -28.33
N ARG A 51 -26.85 30.64 -29.04
CA ARG A 51 -27.57 30.15 -30.24
C ARG A 51 -28.90 29.40 -29.97
N LEU A 52 -29.41 29.43 -28.75
CA LEU A 52 -30.55 28.61 -28.31
C LEU A 52 -31.89 29.35 -28.28
N SER A 53 -31.95 30.57 -28.85
CA SER A 53 -33.15 31.43 -28.82
C SER A 53 -34.40 30.74 -29.38
N ASN A 54 -34.25 29.90 -30.41
CA ASN A 54 -35.35 29.19 -31.08
C ASN A 54 -35.72 27.84 -30.43
N SER A 55 -35.09 27.46 -29.30
CA SER A 55 -35.44 26.23 -28.58
C SER A 55 -36.78 26.37 -27.81
N SER A 56 -37.36 25.25 -27.37
CA SER A 56 -38.53 25.25 -26.46
C SER A 56 -38.18 25.48 -24.98
N LEU A 57 -36.92 25.85 -24.69
CA LEU A 57 -36.43 26.06 -23.32
C LEU A 57 -36.99 27.36 -22.70
N GLY A 58 -37.04 27.41 -21.38
CA GLY A 58 -37.41 28.62 -20.63
C GLY A 58 -36.40 29.77 -20.84
N TYR A 59 -36.85 31.01 -20.62
CA TYR A 59 -36.04 32.21 -20.90
C TYR A 59 -34.69 32.22 -20.16
N GLU A 60 -34.67 31.89 -18.87
CA GLU A 60 -33.42 31.85 -18.06
C GLU A 60 -32.42 30.81 -18.55
N GLN A 61 -32.91 29.69 -19.11
CA GLN A 61 -32.06 28.63 -19.64
C GLN A 61 -31.51 28.97 -21.03
N LYS A 62 -32.26 29.75 -21.82
CA LYS A 62 -31.78 30.32 -23.09
C LYS A 62 -30.74 31.41 -22.84
N HIS A 63 -30.97 32.22 -21.80
CA HIS A 63 -30.20 33.42 -21.49
C HIS A 63 -29.71 33.43 -20.04
N PRO A 64 -28.82 32.49 -19.66
CA PRO A 64 -28.32 32.41 -18.30
C PRO A 64 -27.51 33.65 -17.91
N VAL A 65 -27.56 34.00 -16.62
CA VAL A 65 -26.87 35.16 -16.05
C VAL A 65 -25.37 34.91 -16.04
N LEU A 66 -24.60 35.86 -16.59
CA LEU A 66 -23.15 35.74 -16.65
C LEU A 66 -22.51 35.93 -15.27
N LEU A 67 -21.65 35.01 -14.82
CA LEU A 67 -20.96 35.12 -13.54
C LEU A 67 -19.44 34.97 -13.65
N PRO A 68 -18.69 35.71 -12.82
CA PRO A 68 -17.23 35.59 -12.75
C PRO A 68 -16.83 34.27 -12.07
N SER A 69 -15.69 33.73 -12.49
CA SER A 69 -15.16 32.47 -12.00
C SER A 69 -14.55 32.57 -10.59
N LYS A 70 -13.96 33.73 -10.28
CA LYS A 70 -13.19 34.02 -9.06
C LYS A 70 -13.93 35.02 -8.17
N HIS A 71 -15.16 34.70 -7.79
CA HIS A 71 -15.92 35.52 -6.84
C HIS A 71 -16.52 34.68 -5.71
N HIS A 72 -16.64 35.29 -4.52
CA HIS A 72 -17.14 34.59 -3.34
C HIS A 72 -18.60 34.15 -3.52
N VAL A 73 -19.44 35.01 -4.10
CA VAL A 73 -20.84 34.67 -4.42
C VAL A 73 -20.93 33.47 -5.36
N THR A 74 -20.12 33.42 -6.42
CA THR A 74 -20.07 32.26 -7.33
C THR A 74 -19.70 30.98 -6.59
N THR A 75 -18.79 31.08 -5.62
CA THR A 75 -18.39 29.95 -4.78
C THR A 75 -19.55 29.45 -3.92
N LEU A 76 -20.23 30.35 -3.22
CA LEU A 76 -21.38 30.02 -2.39
C LEU A 76 -22.52 29.42 -3.21
N LEU A 77 -22.78 29.95 -4.41
CA LEU A 77 -23.77 29.39 -5.34
C LEU A 77 -23.43 27.95 -5.74
N ILE A 78 -22.17 27.69 -6.15
CA ILE A 78 -21.74 26.34 -6.51
C ILE A 78 -21.90 25.39 -5.30
N GLU A 79 -21.52 25.81 -4.11
CA GLU A 79 -21.64 25.00 -2.89
C GLU A 79 -23.10 24.75 -2.49
N TYR A 80 -23.97 25.75 -2.62
CA TYR A 80 -25.41 25.62 -2.39
C TYR A 80 -26.02 24.59 -3.34
N TYR A 81 -25.84 24.76 -4.67
CA TYR A 81 -26.38 23.83 -5.66
C TYR A 81 -25.76 22.43 -5.53
N HIS A 82 -24.50 22.32 -5.10
CA HIS A 82 -23.88 21.04 -4.81
C HIS A 82 -24.55 20.31 -3.64
N ARG A 83 -24.89 21.02 -2.55
CA ARG A 83 -25.53 20.43 -1.35
C ARG A 83 -26.98 20.06 -1.61
N ILE A 84 -27.79 20.94 -2.21
CA ILE A 84 -29.22 20.66 -2.46
C ILE A 84 -29.41 19.52 -3.47
N ASN A 85 -28.47 19.34 -4.42
CA ASN A 85 -28.47 18.22 -5.37
C ASN A 85 -27.66 17.02 -4.86
N LEU A 86 -27.68 16.79 -3.54
CA LEU A 86 -27.13 15.60 -2.88
C LEU A 86 -25.68 15.28 -3.27
N HIS A 87 -24.81 16.29 -3.27
CA HIS A 87 -23.38 16.13 -3.55
C HIS A 87 -23.06 15.54 -4.93
N THR A 88 -23.88 15.84 -5.93
CA THR A 88 -23.70 15.33 -7.29
C THR A 88 -22.34 15.67 -7.90
N GLY A 89 -21.91 14.82 -8.85
CA GLY A 89 -20.63 14.96 -9.54
C GLY A 89 -20.51 16.26 -10.34
N PRO A 90 -19.28 16.68 -10.68
CA PRO A 90 -19.02 18.00 -11.25
C PRO A 90 -19.69 18.24 -12.61
N HIS A 91 -19.93 17.19 -13.39
CA HIS A 91 -20.59 17.30 -14.69
C HIS A 91 -22.08 17.63 -14.54
N LEU A 92 -22.80 16.89 -13.68
CA LEU A 92 -24.22 17.13 -13.44
C LEU A 92 -24.43 18.49 -12.74
N LEU A 93 -23.59 18.82 -11.76
CA LEU A 93 -23.63 20.11 -11.06
C LEU A 93 -23.47 21.28 -12.02
N LEU A 94 -22.53 21.19 -12.98
CA LEU A 94 -22.37 22.21 -14.00
C LEU A 94 -23.60 22.32 -14.92
N SER A 95 -24.24 21.20 -15.25
CA SER A 95 -25.47 21.19 -16.07
C SER A 95 -26.63 21.88 -15.35
N VAL A 96 -26.80 21.64 -14.05
CA VAL A 96 -27.83 22.30 -13.23
C VAL A 96 -27.56 23.80 -13.14
N LEU A 97 -26.32 24.19 -12.85
CA LEU A 97 -25.94 25.61 -12.80
C LEU A 97 -26.20 26.33 -14.12
N ARG A 98 -25.90 25.68 -15.27
CA ARG A 98 -26.11 26.25 -16.61
C ARG A 98 -27.55 26.54 -16.98
N GLN A 99 -28.53 26.02 -16.24
CA GLN A 99 -29.93 26.35 -16.45
C GLN A 99 -30.27 27.79 -16.05
N LYS A 100 -29.46 28.41 -15.17
CA LYS A 100 -29.70 29.78 -14.67
C LYS A 100 -28.45 30.67 -14.73
N TYR A 101 -27.26 30.08 -14.67
CA TYR A 101 -25.97 30.76 -14.52
C TYR A 101 -24.93 30.28 -15.52
N TRP A 102 -24.28 31.23 -16.18
CA TRP A 102 -23.11 30.97 -17.01
C TRP A 102 -21.84 31.44 -16.31
N ILE A 103 -21.17 30.52 -15.63
CA ILE A 103 -19.92 30.79 -14.91
C ILE A 103 -18.74 30.69 -15.89
N LEU A 104 -17.96 31.76 -16.01
CA LEU A 104 -16.73 31.75 -16.81
C LEU A 104 -15.79 30.65 -16.31
N GLY A 105 -15.25 29.83 -17.23
CA GLY A 105 -14.40 28.69 -16.84
C GLY A 105 -15.07 27.68 -15.89
N GLY A 106 -16.41 27.61 -15.86
CA GLY A 106 -17.18 26.90 -14.84
C GLY A 106 -16.80 25.43 -14.63
N ARG A 107 -16.34 24.72 -15.68
CA ARG A 107 -15.83 23.33 -15.56
C ARG A 107 -14.74 23.19 -14.49
N ASN A 108 -13.76 24.09 -14.51
CA ASN A 108 -12.61 24.01 -13.61
C ASN A 108 -13.00 24.40 -12.18
N VAL A 109 -13.77 25.49 -12.04
CA VAL A 109 -14.22 25.98 -10.73
C VAL A 109 -15.12 24.94 -10.05
N VAL A 110 -16.10 24.38 -10.76
CA VAL A 110 -17.01 23.36 -10.22
C VAL A 110 -16.23 22.11 -9.82
N ARG A 111 -15.31 21.62 -10.67
CA ARG A 111 -14.46 20.46 -10.33
C ARG A 111 -13.61 20.70 -9.08
N GLN A 112 -13.01 21.89 -8.96
CA GLN A 112 -12.23 22.27 -7.80
C GLN A 112 -13.08 22.32 -6.52
N ARG A 113 -14.30 22.88 -6.60
CA ARG A 113 -15.21 22.98 -5.45
C ARG A 113 -15.71 21.61 -4.98
N VAL A 114 -16.08 20.72 -5.91
CA VAL A 114 -16.44 19.33 -5.57
C VAL A 114 -15.27 18.60 -4.90
N ARG A 115 -14.02 18.79 -5.37
CA ARG A 115 -12.83 18.18 -4.74
C ARG A 115 -12.56 18.69 -3.32
N LYS A 116 -12.86 19.97 -3.05
CA LYS A 116 -12.74 20.59 -1.72
C LYS A 116 -13.91 20.24 -0.79
N CYS A 117 -14.95 19.58 -1.28
CA CYS A 117 -16.07 19.17 -0.45
C CYS A 117 -15.67 18.00 0.45
N ASN A 118 -15.68 18.21 1.78
CA ASN A 118 -15.38 17.16 2.75
C ASN A 118 -16.34 15.96 2.66
N HIS A 119 -17.61 16.18 2.31
CA HIS A 119 -18.57 15.09 2.12
C HIS A 119 -18.16 14.21 0.93
N CYS A 120 -17.90 14.79 -0.25
CA CYS A 120 -17.44 14.06 -1.43
C CYS A 120 -16.07 13.40 -1.24
N PHE A 121 -15.14 14.08 -0.56
CA PHE A 121 -13.82 13.54 -0.27
C PHE A 121 -13.91 12.28 0.60
N LYS A 122 -14.82 12.25 1.58
CA LYS A 122 -15.07 11.05 2.40
C LYS A 122 -15.58 9.85 1.59
N PHE A 123 -16.31 10.06 0.49
CA PHE A 123 -16.76 8.97 -0.39
C PHE A 123 -15.62 8.35 -1.21
N LYS A 124 -14.62 9.16 -1.59
CA LYS A 124 -13.49 8.69 -2.39
C LYS A 124 -12.21 9.46 -2.01
N PRO A 125 -11.57 9.10 -0.88
CA PRO A 125 -10.38 9.77 -0.42
C PRO A 125 -9.18 9.36 -1.28
N GLU A 126 -8.38 10.35 -1.65
CA GLU A 126 -7.08 10.12 -2.29
C GLU A 126 -6.03 9.91 -1.20
N ALA A 127 -5.30 8.78 -1.27
CA ALA A 127 -4.24 8.45 -0.32
C ALA A 127 -2.99 9.31 -0.60
N SER A 128 -2.29 9.73 0.45
CA SER A 128 -0.99 10.39 0.31
C SER A 128 0.05 9.40 -0.24
N SER A 129 0.84 9.84 -1.22
CA SER A 129 2.00 9.10 -1.71
C SER A 129 3.28 9.89 -1.47
N ALA A 130 4.08 9.43 -0.50
CA ALA A 130 5.39 9.98 -0.19
C ALA A 130 6.53 9.29 -0.96
N LEU A 131 7.57 10.04 -1.32
CA LEU A 131 8.82 9.57 -1.94
C LEU A 131 9.40 8.30 -1.29
N MET A 132 10.20 7.54 -2.06
CA MET A 132 10.87 6.34 -1.54
C MET A 132 11.82 6.71 -0.40
N GLY A 133 11.47 6.33 0.83
CA GLY A 133 12.29 6.54 2.01
C GLY A 133 13.59 5.77 1.88
N GLU A 134 14.63 6.26 2.54
CA GLU A 134 15.95 5.66 2.51
C GLU A 134 15.92 4.20 2.93
N LEU A 135 16.79 3.38 2.33
CA LEU A 135 16.93 1.99 2.72
C LEU A 135 17.45 1.94 4.18
N PRO A 136 16.89 1.07 5.05
CA PRO A 136 17.39 0.95 6.41
C PRO A 136 18.90 0.68 6.42
N LYS A 137 19.65 1.24 7.39
CA LYS A 137 21.11 1.03 7.52
C LYS A 137 21.51 -0.45 7.44
N ALA A 138 20.69 -1.33 8.00
CA ALA A 138 20.80 -2.79 7.92
C ALA A 138 20.82 -3.39 6.49
N ARG A 139 20.44 -2.63 5.47
CA ARG A 139 20.39 -3.03 4.06
C ARG A 139 21.52 -2.41 3.24
N VAL A 140 22.11 -1.32 3.70
CA VAL A 140 23.12 -0.55 2.96
C VAL A 140 24.52 -0.87 3.47
N ASN A 141 24.65 -1.17 4.76
CA ASN A 141 25.93 -1.48 5.37
C ASN A 141 26.22 -2.98 5.27
N GLU A 142 27.48 -3.30 4.98
CA GLU A 142 27.99 -4.67 4.99
C GLU A 142 27.77 -5.31 6.36
N SER A 143 27.20 -6.51 6.35
CA SER A 143 26.95 -7.28 7.56
C SER A 143 26.96 -8.77 7.27
N LYS A 144 27.19 -9.56 8.31
CA LYS A 144 27.06 -11.02 8.23
C LYS A 144 25.66 -11.40 7.72
N PRO A 145 25.52 -12.38 6.81
CA PRO A 145 24.22 -12.90 6.39
C PRO A 145 23.35 -13.25 7.61
N PHE A 146 22.06 -12.88 7.54
CA PHE A 146 21.08 -13.03 8.62
C PHE A 146 21.34 -12.25 9.91
N LEU A 147 22.31 -11.32 9.96
CA LEU A 147 22.46 -10.45 11.14
C LEU A 147 21.19 -9.61 11.39
N HIS A 148 20.58 -9.15 10.32
CA HIS A 148 19.27 -8.51 10.30
C HIS A 148 18.30 -9.40 9.52
N THR A 149 17.29 -9.93 10.21
CA THR A 149 16.39 -10.94 9.64
C THR A 149 14.93 -10.56 9.82
N GLY A 150 14.17 -10.63 8.73
CA GLY A 150 12.71 -10.59 8.75
C GLY A 150 12.14 -12.00 8.86
N THR A 151 11.07 -12.17 9.63
CA THR A 151 10.36 -13.44 9.77
C THR A 151 8.87 -13.26 9.48
N ASP A 152 8.29 -14.27 8.82
CA ASP A 152 6.87 -14.29 8.46
C ASP A 152 6.40 -15.75 8.27
N TYR A 153 5.09 -15.99 8.35
CA TYR A 153 4.47 -17.28 8.12
C TYR A 153 3.68 -17.32 6.82
N THR A 154 3.70 -18.47 6.13
CA THR A 154 2.80 -18.72 4.99
C THR A 154 1.37 -19.01 5.43
N GLY A 155 0.46 -19.11 4.46
CA GLY A 155 -0.81 -19.81 4.68
C GLY A 155 -0.58 -21.28 5.04
N PHE A 156 -1.62 -21.94 5.56
CA PHE A 156 -1.51 -23.35 5.95
C PHE A 156 -1.39 -24.27 4.72
N ILE A 157 -0.70 -25.40 4.91
CA ILE A 157 -0.62 -26.52 3.98
C ILE A 157 -1.06 -27.77 4.74
N ASN A 158 -1.82 -28.64 4.09
CA ASN A 158 -2.24 -29.90 4.68
C ASN A 158 -1.13 -30.94 4.54
N VAL A 159 -0.71 -31.53 5.65
CA VAL A 159 0.31 -32.59 5.70
C VAL A 159 -0.19 -33.80 6.48
N THR A 160 0.38 -34.98 6.22
CA THR A 160 0.16 -36.17 7.03
C THR A 160 1.41 -36.53 7.83
N MET A 161 1.24 -37.13 9.00
CA MET A 161 2.39 -37.62 9.79
C MET A 161 2.93 -38.97 9.30
N GLY A 162 2.26 -39.62 8.35
CA GLY A 162 2.68 -40.90 7.80
C GLY A 162 1.91 -41.28 6.53
N LYS A 163 2.34 -42.38 5.91
CA LYS A 163 1.85 -42.86 4.61
C LYS A 163 0.72 -43.89 4.71
N ARG A 164 0.20 -44.14 5.92
CA ARG A 164 -0.82 -45.19 6.16
C ARG A 164 -2.20 -44.72 5.69
N ARG A 165 -3.04 -45.67 5.25
CA ARG A 165 -4.45 -45.40 4.92
C ARG A 165 -5.20 -44.95 6.17
N GLY A 166 -6.06 -43.94 6.04
CA GLY A 166 -6.86 -43.40 7.14
C GLY A 166 -6.15 -42.34 8.01
N VAL A 167 -4.91 -41.96 7.70
CA VAL A 167 -4.23 -40.86 8.42
C VAL A 167 -4.89 -39.53 8.06
N ILE A 168 -5.39 -38.83 9.09
CA ILE A 168 -6.00 -37.52 8.95
C ILE A 168 -4.90 -36.49 8.65
N SER A 169 -5.13 -35.67 7.63
CA SER A 169 -4.26 -34.54 7.33
C SER A 169 -4.42 -33.45 8.38
N GLN A 170 -3.30 -32.92 8.86
CA GLN A 170 -3.24 -31.78 9.75
C GLN A 170 -2.68 -30.55 9.04
N LYS A 171 -3.01 -29.37 9.58
CA LYS A 171 -2.42 -28.12 9.10
C LYS A 171 -0.96 -28.06 9.53
N ALA A 172 -0.12 -27.55 8.64
CA ALA A 172 1.23 -27.12 8.93
C ALA A 172 1.48 -25.76 8.29
N TYR A 173 2.50 -25.07 8.77
CA TYR A 173 2.82 -23.71 8.37
C TYR A 173 4.31 -23.63 8.04
N ILE A 174 4.67 -22.78 7.08
CA ILE A 174 6.08 -22.57 6.73
C ILE A 174 6.51 -21.22 7.31
N CYS A 175 7.51 -21.26 8.19
CA CYS A 175 8.18 -20.09 8.71
C CYS A 175 9.28 -19.68 7.73
N ILE A 176 9.25 -18.43 7.28
CA ILE A 176 10.19 -17.88 6.32
C ILE A 176 11.06 -16.86 7.03
N PHE A 177 12.37 -17.09 7.05
CA PHE A 177 13.37 -16.14 7.49
C PHE A 177 14.07 -15.52 6.28
N VAL A 178 14.17 -14.20 6.24
CA VAL A 178 14.79 -13.47 5.12
C VAL A 178 15.88 -12.55 5.62
N CYS A 179 17.07 -12.68 5.06
CA CYS A 179 18.20 -11.78 5.30
C CYS A 179 17.95 -10.42 4.63
N LEU A 180 18.02 -9.34 5.40
CA LEU A 180 17.82 -7.98 4.86
C LEU A 180 18.99 -7.51 3.99
N CYS A 181 20.21 -7.97 4.29
CA CYS A 181 21.43 -7.63 3.56
C CYS A 181 21.50 -8.38 2.21
N THR A 182 21.60 -9.71 2.26
CA THR A 182 21.86 -10.55 1.06
C THR A 182 20.61 -11.04 0.33
N LYS A 183 19.41 -10.80 0.89
CA LYS A 183 18.14 -11.38 0.42
C LYS A 183 18.07 -12.91 0.46
N ALA A 184 19.03 -13.56 1.11
CA ALA A 184 18.96 -14.99 1.39
C ALA A 184 17.67 -15.36 2.14
N ILE A 185 17.10 -16.52 1.80
CA ILE A 185 15.87 -17.04 2.39
C ILE A 185 16.22 -18.34 3.12
N HIS A 186 15.58 -18.57 4.26
CA HIS A 186 15.60 -19.83 4.98
C HIS A 186 14.17 -20.25 5.33
N LEU A 187 13.85 -21.52 5.09
CA LEU A 187 12.50 -22.07 5.22
C LEU A 187 12.48 -23.14 6.30
N GLU A 188 11.53 -23.02 7.23
CA GLU A 188 11.33 -23.97 8.31
C GLU A 188 9.87 -24.42 8.36
N LEU A 189 9.64 -25.73 8.42
CA LEU A 189 8.29 -26.27 8.61
C LEU A 189 7.93 -26.22 10.11
N ALA A 190 6.72 -25.76 10.40
CA ALA A 190 6.15 -25.68 11.74
C ALA A 190 4.80 -26.40 11.77
N ALA A 191 4.54 -27.12 12.87
CA ALA A 191 3.30 -27.89 13.03
C ALA A 191 2.07 -26.99 13.22
N ASP A 192 2.25 -25.81 13.84
CA ASP A 192 1.17 -24.85 14.09
C ASP A 192 1.71 -23.40 14.16
N LEU A 193 0.83 -22.46 14.50
CA LEU A 193 1.15 -21.05 14.73
C LEU A 193 1.33 -20.73 16.23
N SER A 194 1.68 -21.72 17.06
CA SER A 194 2.01 -21.47 18.46
C SER A 194 3.37 -20.79 18.60
N THR A 195 3.59 -20.15 19.75
CA THR A 195 4.90 -19.61 20.13
C THR A 195 5.97 -20.71 20.18
N ASP A 196 5.64 -21.89 20.70
CA ASP A 196 6.60 -22.97 20.89
C ASP A 196 7.05 -23.58 19.56
N ALA A 197 6.12 -23.76 18.62
CA ALA A 197 6.46 -24.21 17.27
C ALA A 197 7.34 -23.18 16.54
N PHE A 198 7.07 -21.89 16.72
CA PHE A 198 7.94 -20.83 16.21
C PHE A 198 9.33 -20.89 16.85
N MET A 199 9.42 -21.03 18.18
CA MET A 199 10.70 -21.11 18.88
C MET A 199 11.53 -22.33 18.45
N ALA A 200 10.88 -23.47 18.19
CA ALA A 200 11.55 -24.64 17.62
C ALA A 200 12.10 -24.36 16.21
N ALA A 201 11.31 -23.72 15.35
CA ALA A 201 11.76 -23.30 14.01
C ALA A 201 12.91 -22.28 14.09
N PHE A 202 12.80 -21.31 15.00
CA PHE A 202 13.81 -20.28 15.22
C PHE A 202 15.13 -20.88 15.71
N LYS A 203 15.10 -21.83 16.65
CA LYS A 203 16.31 -22.55 17.10
C LYS A 203 16.97 -23.33 15.96
N ARG A 204 16.20 -24.00 15.10
CA ARG A 204 16.74 -24.69 13.91
C ARG A 204 17.39 -23.73 12.93
N PHE A 205 16.75 -22.57 12.69
CA PHE A 205 17.30 -21.50 11.87
C PHE A 205 18.64 -20.97 12.43
N LEU A 206 18.68 -20.61 13.72
CA LEU A 206 19.91 -20.12 14.37
C LEU A 206 21.02 -21.16 14.35
N ALA A 207 20.69 -22.45 14.51
CA ALA A 207 21.68 -23.53 14.45
C ALA A 207 22.33 -23.66 13.06
N ARG A 208 21.60 -23.37 11.97
CA ARG A 208 22.13 -23.46 10.60
C ARG A 208 22.74 -22.17 10.08
N ARG A 209 22.21 -21.01 10.47
CA ARG A 209 22.60 -19.69 9.92
C ARG A 209 23.41 -18.84 10.90
N GLY A 210 23.46 -19.25 12.16
CA GLY A 210 24.15 -18.56 13.24
C GLY A 210 23.30 -17.48 13.91
N ALA A 211 23.90 -16.79 14.88
CA ALA A 211 23.23 -15.76 15.67
C ALA A 211 22.79 -14.56 14.82
N VAL A 212 21.60 -14.05 15.15
CA VAL A 212 21.03 -12.81 14.61
C VAL A 212 21.19 -11.67 15.62
N SER A 213 21.23 -10.43 15.15
CA SER A 213 21.24 -9.24 16.01
C SER A 213 19.86 -8.59 16.11
N VAL A 214 19.15 -8.49 14.99
CA VAL A 214 17.82 -7.88 14.94
C VAL A 214 16.83 -8.74 14.18
N MET A 215 15.71 -9.05 14.84
CA MET A 215 14.56 -9.73 14.27
C MET A 215 13.42 -8.76 13.96
N TYR A 216 12.89 -8.82 12.74
CA TYR A 216 11.74 -8.05 12.29
C TYR A 216 10.56 -8.98 12.05
N SER A 217 9.39 -8.68 12.61
CA SER A 217 8.17 -9.46 12.39
C SER A 217 6.94 -8.56 12.41
N ASP A 218 5.78 -9.09 12.00
CA ASP A 218 4.51 -8.47 12.32
C ASP A 218 4.17 -8.66 13.82
N GLY A 219 3.10 -8.00 14.28
CA GLY A 219 2.59 -8.10 15.65
C GLY A 219 1.80 -9.39 15.94
N GLY A 220 2.05 -10.48 15.22
CA GLY A 220 1.44 -11.78 15.48
C GLY A 220 1.68 -12.27 16.91
N LYS A 221 0.66 -12.92 17.50
CA LYS A 221 0.70 -13.37 18.91
C LYS A 221 1.84 -14.36 19.19
N ASN A 222 2.16 -15.21 18.21
CA ASN A 222 3.28 -16.14 18.25
C ASN A 222 4.64 -15.43 18.34
N PHE A 223 4.87 -14.39 17.53
CA PHE A 223 6.10 -13.61 17.57
C PHE A 223 6.20 -12.76 18.85
N LEU A 224 5.07 -12.22 19.33
CA LEU A 224 5.02 -11.53 20.61
C LEU A 224 5.36 -12.47 21.77
N GLY A 225 4.81 -13.68 21.78
CA GLY A 225 5.15 -14.70 22.76
C GLY A 225 6.62 -15.09 22.70
N ALA A 226 7.18 -15.25 21.50
CA ALA A 226 8.57 -15.62 21.31
C ALA A 226 9.52 -14.54 21.85
N ARG A 227 9.22 -13.26 21.59
CA ARG A 227 9.96 -12.14 22.17
C ARG A 227 9.91 -12.20 23.70
N ASN A 228 8.73 -12.41 24.28
CA ASN A 228 8.59 -12.45 25.73
C ASN A 228 9.38 -13.62 26.37
N GLN A 229 9.40 -14.80 25.74
CA GLN A 229 10.24 -15.92 26.19
C GLN A 229 11.74 -15.58 26.12
N LEU A 230 12.19 -14.87 25.08
CA LEU A 230 13.58 -14.40 25.00
C LEU A 230 13.88 -13.37 26.10
N ASP A 231 12.99 -12.43 26.34
CA ASP A 231 13.14 -11.42 27.40
C ASP A 231 13.20 -12.07 28.79
N GLU A 232 12.44 -13.12 29.05
CA GLU A 232 12.51 -13.90 30.30
C GLU A 232 13.88 -14.55 30.49
N ILE A 233 14.44 -15.16 29.45
CA ILE A 233 15.80 -15.73 29.47
C ILE A 233 16.82 -14.62 29.75
N TYR A 234 16.69 -13.46 29.11
CA TYR A 234 17.60 -12.33 29.34
C TYR A 234 17.52 -11.82 30.78
N ASN A 235 16.31 -11.68 31.35
CA ASN A 235 16.13 -11.26 32.74
C ASN A 235 16.74 -12.26 33.73
N LEU A 236 16.66 -13.57 33.45
CA LEU A 236 17.29 -14.61 34.27
C LEU A 236 18.82 -14.50 34.23
N LEU A 237 19.39 -14.30 33.04
CA LEU A 237 20.84 -14.13 32.84
C LEU A 237 21.38 -12.84 33.48
N GLU A 238 20.56 -11.81 33.63
CA GLU A 238 20.90 -10.53 34.28
C GLU A 238 20.72 -10.57 35.82
N SER A 239 20.19 -11.66 36.39
CA SER A 239 20.00 -11.79 37.83
C SER A 239 21.32 -11.90 38.61
N GLN A 240 21.33 -11.39 39.85
CA GLN A 240 22.54 -11.24 40.69
C GLN A 240 23.32 -12.55 40.94
N SER A 241 22.73 -13.72 40.73
CA SER A 241 23.37 -15.03 40.96
C SER A 241 24.32 -15.49 39.85
N PHE A 242 24.32 -14.84 38.67
CA PHE A 242 25.08 -15.28 37.47
C PHE A 242 26.22 -14.31 37.05
N ASN A 243 26.51 -13.29 37.86
CA ASN A 243 26.90 -11.97 37.33
C ASN A 243 28.41 -11.63 37.26
N ASP A 244 29.35 -12.54 37.56
CA ASP A 244 30.75 -12.08 37.77
C ASP A 244 31.68 -12.19 36.55
N SER A 245 31.20 -12.61 35.37
CA SER A 245 32.04 -12.56 34.14
C SER A 245 31.27 -12.64 32.82
N LEU A 246 30.07 -13.23 32.82
CA LEU A 246 29.35 -13.61 31.61
C LEU A 246 28.40 -12.52 31.07
N SER A 247 27.97 -11.59 31.92
CA SER A 247 26.91 -10.62 31.61
C SER A 247 27.28 -9.62 30.51
N GLY A 248 28.53 -9.13 30.49
CA GLY A 248 29.00 -8.15 29.49
C GLY A 248 29.14 -8.69 28.07
N GLU A 249 29.35 -9.99 27.90
CA GLU A 249 29.41 -10.64 26.58
C GLU A 249 28.03 -11.12 26.10
N LEU A 250 27.18 -11.57 27.04
CA LEU A 250 25.79 -11.94 26.74
C LEU A 250 24.91 -10.73 26.40
N GLN A 251 25.11 -9.57 27.03
CA GLN A 251 24.42 -8.32 26.67
C GLN A 251 24.73 -7.90 25.22
N ARG A 252 25.97 -8.10 24.76
CA ARG A 252 26.36 -7.84 23.35
C ARG A 252 25.71 -8.81 22.36
N ARG A 253 25.24 -9.97 22.82
CA ARG A 253 24.59 -11.01 22.00
C ARG A 253 23.05 -11.02 22.12
N ARG A 254 22.44 -10.01 22.78
CA ARG A 254 21.00 -9.89 22.91
C ARG A 254 20.35 -9.62 21.55
N ILE A 255 19.31 -10.40 21.23
CA ILE A 255 18.55 -10.24 19.99
C ILE A 255 17.54 -9.12 20.18
N LYS A 256 17.64 -8.05 19.39
CA LYS A 256 16.66 -6.97 19.38
C LYS A 256 15.46 -7.36 18.52
N TRP A 257 14.27 -7.34 19.10
CA TRP A 257 13.03 -7.59 18.35
C TRP A 257 12.35 -6.28 17.94
N SER A 258 12.00 -6.14 16.66
CA SER A 258 11.33 -4.96 16.11
C SER A 258 10.04 -5.35 15.39
N PHE A 259 8.90 -4.92 15.93
CA PHE A 259 7.60 -5.17 15.30
C PHE A 259 7.30 -4.11 14.25
N LEU A 260 6.86 -4.56 13.07
CA LEU A 260 6.37 -3.70 12.01
C LEU A 260 5.05 -3.04 12.44
N PRO A 261 4.82 -1.76 12.11
CA PRO A 261 3.56 -1.11 12.45
C PRO A 261 2.39 -1.81 11.73
N PRO A 262 1.26 -2.06 12.43
CA PRO A 262 0.12 -2.75 11.83
C PRO A 262 -0.36 -2.04 10.56
N LEU A 263 -0.78 -2.82 9.56
CA LEU A 263 -1.27 -2.37 8.25
C LEU A 263 -0.23 -1.64 7.38
N SER A 264 1.06 -1.90 7.55
CA SER A 264 2.17 -1.26 6.80
C SER A 264 2.87 -2.14 5.76
N PRO A 265 2.17 -2.66 4.73
CA PRO A 265 2.79 -3.45 3.67
C PRO A 265 3.78 -2.66 2.79
N HIS A 266 3.91 -1.35 3.01
CA HIS A 266 4.76 -0.46 2.25
C HIS A 266 6.15 -0.25 2.87
N MET A 267 6.29 -0.48 4.18
CA MET A 267 7.60 -0.39 4.84
C MET A 267 8.46 -1.61 4.54
N GLY A 268 7.84 -2.68 4.08
CA GLY A 268 8.51 -3.90 3.67
C GLY A 268 8.68 -4.14 2.19
N GLY A 269 8.46 -3.14 1.33
CA GLY A 269 8.18 -3.31 -0.09
C GLY A 269 9.08 -4.24 -0.93
N LEU A 270 10.34 -4.48 -0.55
CA LEU A 270 11.19 -5.48 -1.23
C LEU A 270 11.15 -6.88 -0.60
N TRP A 271 11.05 -6.97 0.74
CA TRP A 271 10.96 -8.26 1.42
C TRP A 271 9.55 -8.84 1.27
N GLU A 272 8.52 -8.00 1.33
CA GLU A 272 7.13 -8.42 1.15
C GLU A 272 6.83 -8.89 -0.27
N GLY A 273 7.42 -8.26 -1.30
CA GLY A 273 7.27 -8.69 -2.69
C GLY A 273 7.82 -10.10 -2.91
N ASN A 274 9.08 -10.33 -2.51
CA ASN A 274 9.72 -11.63 -2.64
C ASN A 274 9.07 -12.70 -1.76
N ILE A 275 8.76 -12.39 -0.49
CA ILE A 275 8.05 -13.33 0.39
C ILE A 275 6.66 -13.66 -0.14
N ARG A 276 5.92 -12.67 -0.64
CA ARG A 276 4.59 -12.89 -1.23
C ARG A 276 4.67 -13.81 -2.45
N MET A 277 5.64 -13.59 -3.33
CA MET A 277 5.84 -14.49 -4.47
C MET A 277 6.20 -15.90 -3.99
N VAL A 278 7.16 -16.06 -3.06
CA VAL A 278 7.55 -17.37 -2.52
C VAL A 278 6.36 -18.10 -1.91
N LYS A 279 5.57 -17.40 -1.08
CA LYS A 279 4.31 -17.90 -0.51
C LYS A 279 3.35 -18.41 -1.58
N GLN A 280 3.11 -17.60 -2.60
CA GLN A 280 2.18 -17.93 -3.68
C GLN A 280 2.67 -19.12 -4.51
N HIS A 281 3.96 -19.16 -4.86
CA HIS A 281 4.52 -20.28 -5.62
C HIS A 281 4.54 -21.58 -4.82
N LEU A 282 4.90 -21.55 -3.53
CA LEU A 282 4.87 -22.74 -2.68
C LEU A 282 3.46 -23.32 -2.62
N LEU A 283 2.45 -22.49 -2.36
CA LEU A 283 1.05 -22.92 -2.31
C LEU A 283 0.53 -23.41 -3.68
N LYS A 284 0.88 -22.73 -4.77
CA LYS A 284 0.44 -23.12 -6.13
C LYS A 284 1.10 -24.40 -6.64
N VAL A 285 2.36 -24.66 -6.27
CA VAL A 285 3.12 -25.81 -6.76
C VAL A 285 2.77 -27.05 -5.97
N ILE A 286 2.70 -26.96 -4.64
CA ILE A 286 2.23 -28.06 -3.79
C ILE A 286 0.75 -28.33 -4.06
N GLY A 287 -0.04 -27.28 -4.27
CA GLY A 287 -1.44 -27.37 -4.68
C GLY A 287 -2.29 -28.12 -3.65
N THR A 288 -3.07 -29.09 -4.12
CA THR A 288 -3.92 -29.96 -3.28
C THR A 288 -3.22 -31.26 -2.86
N GLN A 289 -1.96 -31.45 -3.25
CA GLN A 289 -1.23 -32.68 -2.96
C GLN A 289 -0.91 -32.77 -1.46
N VAL A 290 -1.37 -33.85 -0.83
CA VAL A 290 -1.06 -34.11 0.58
C VAL A 290 0.29 -34.82 0.66
N LEU A 291 1.28 -34.11 1.20
CA LEU A 291 2.62 -34.62 1.48
C LEU A 291 2.74 -35.03 2.95
N THR A 292 3.60 -36.00 3.24
CA THR A 292 3.99 -36.22 4.64
C THR A 292 4.82 -35.06 5.16
N TYR A 293 4.88 -34.88 6.48
CA TYR A 293 5.69 -33.84 7.11
C TYR A 293 7.16 -33.89 6.64
N GLU A 294 7.73 -35.09 6.58
CA GLU A 294 9.11 -35.32 6.10
C GLU A 294 9.26 -35.02 4.61
N GLU A 295 8.32 -35.46 3.77
CA GLU A 295 8.35 -35.17 2.32
C GLU A 295 8.26 -33.67 2.04
N LEU A 296 7.37 -32.95 2.74
CA LEU A 296 7.26 -31.51 2.61
C LEU A 296 8.54 -30.82 3.08
N TYR A 297 9.11 -31.27 4.20
CA TYR A 297 10.37 -30.73 4.70
C TYR A 297 11.50 -30.87 3.67
N THR A 298 11.63 -32.05 3.05
CA THR A 298 12.60 -32.27 1.96
C THR A 298 12.37 -31.35 0.77
N VAL A 299 11.12 -31.19 0.31
CA VAL A 299 10.79 -30.24 -0.77
C VAL A 299 11.18 -28.81 -0.41
N LEU A 300 10.91 -28.38 0.84
CA LEU A 300 11.25 -27.04 1.29
C LEU A 300 12.76 -26.80 1.33
N THR A 301 13.56 -27.78 1.77
CA THR A 301 15.02 -27.65 1.76
C THR A 301 15.58 -27.50 0.35
N GLN A 302 15.03 -28.22 -0.64
CA GLN A 302 15.44 -28.08 -2.04
C GLN A 302 14.99 -26.75 -2.64
N VAL A 303 13.75 -26.32 -2.36
CA VAL A 303 13.23 -25.02 -2.80
C VAL A 303 14.03 -23.87 -2.19
N GLU A 304 14.45 -23.97 -0.92
CA GLU A 304 15.35 -22.99 -0.30
C GLU A 304 16.68 -22.88 -1.06
N CYS A 305 17.28 -24.01 -1.42
CA CYS A 305 18.51 -24.03 -2.22
C CYS A 305 18.31 -23.29 -3.56
N LEU A 306 17.27 -23.66 -4.31
CA LEU A 306 16.95 -23.03 -5.60
C LEU A 306 16.68 -21.53 -5.48
N LEU A 307 15.92 -21.12 -4.48
CA LEU A 307 15.65 -19.71 -4.23
C LEU A 307 16.95 -18.95 -3.97
N ASN A 308 17.89 -19.53 -3.23
CA ASN A 308 19.16 -18.88 -2.94
C ASN A 308 20.14 -18.92 -4.12
N SER A 309 19.95 -19.77 -5.13
CA SER A 309 20.75 -19.76 -6.38
C SER A 309 20.28 -18.71 -7.41
N ARG A 310 19.33 -17.85 -7.06
CA ARG A 310 18.79 -16.84 -7.99
C ARG A 310 19.74 -15.62 -8.17
N PRO A 311 19.76 -15.01 -9.36
CA PRO A 311 20.44 -13.73 -9.60
C PRO A 311 20.02 -12.60 -8.66
N LEU A 312 20.98 -11.88 -8.08
CA LEU A 312 20.74 -10.62 -7.37
C LEU A 312 20.71 -9.40 -8.29
N CYS A 313 21.39 -9.49 -9.43
CA CYS A 313 21.47 -8.44 -10.45
C CYS A 313 20.94 -8.94 -11.80
N PRO A 314 20.54 -8.03 -12.71
CA PRO A 314 20.27 -8.38 -14.10
C PRO A 314 21.49 -9.07 -14.72
N LEU A 315 21.22 -10.10 -15.52
CA LEU A 315 22.25 -10.78 -16.30
C LEU A 315 22.91 -9.77 -17.26
N SER A 316 24.24 -9.73 -17.23
CA SER A 316 25.02 -8.98 -18.21
C SER A 316 24.86 -9.59 -19.59
N SER A 317 24.85 -8.75 -20.63
CA SER A 317 24.85 -9.19 -22.03
C SER A 317 26.27 -9.47 -22.56
N ASP A 318 27.31 -9.22 -21.77
CA ASP A 318 28.70 -9.46 -22.15
C ASP A 318 29.06 -10.95 -21.97
N PRO A 319 29.47 -11.67 -23.02
CA PRO A 319 29.88 -13.07 -22.93
C PRO A 319 31.15 -13.31 -22.10
N ASN A 320 31.91 -12.28 -21.75
CA ASN A 320 33.07 -12.37 -20.85
C ASN A 320 32.73 -12.12 -19.37
N ASP A 321 31.48 -11.77 -19.04
CA ASP A 321 31.09 -11.48 -17.66
C ASP A 321 30.93 -12.79 -16.86
N VAL A 322 31.84 -12.99 -15.91
CA VAL A 322 32.02 -14.28 -15.24
C VAL A 322 31.14 -14.34 -14.00
N GLN A 323 30.06 -15.12 -14.09
CA GLN A 323 29.15 -15.51 -13.01
C GLN A 323 28.29 -14.42 -12.33
N VAL A 324 26.99 -14.68 -12.29
CA VAL A 324 26.01 -13.86 -11.60
C VAL A 324 26.11 -14.04 -10.09
N LEU A 325 26.15 -12.94 -9.35
CA LEU A 325 26.10 -12.96 -7.89
C LEU A 325 24.73 -13.45 -7.39
N THR A 326 24.72 -14.49 -6.54
CA THR A 326 23.51 -15.09 -5.97
C THR A 326 23.54 -15.01 -4.43
N PRO A 327 22.38 -15.07 -3.73
CA PRO A 327 22.38 -15.23 -2.28
C PRO A 327 23.20 -16.44 -1.80
N ALA A 328 23.24 -17.54 -2.57
CA ALA A 328 23.98 -18.74 -2.24
C ALA A 328 25.49 -18.47 -2.11
N HIS A 329 26.07 -17.56 -2.88
CA HIS A 329 27.48 -17.17 -2.75
C HIS A 329 27.82 -16.55 -1.39
N PHE A 330 26.84 -15.98 -0.69
CA PHE A 330 27.01 -15.46 0.66
C PHE A 330 26.78 -16.50 1.75
N LEU A 331 26.06 -17.59 1.43
CA LEU A 331 25.73 -18.66 2.39
C LEU A 331 26.72 -19.82 2.32
N HIS A 332 27.26 -20.06 1.14
CA HIS A 332 28.15 -21.16 0.81
C HIS A 332 29.31 -20.56 -0.01
N SER A 333 30.54 -21.04 0.19
CA SER A 333 31.70 -20.54 -0.55
C SER A 333 31.64 -20.85 -2.05
N ASN A 334 30.82 -21.82 -2.47
CA ASN A 334 30.47 -22.14 -3.85
C ASN A 334 28.95 -22.36 -3.97
N PRO A 335 28.31 -21.98 -5.10
CA PRO A 335 26.93 -22.36 -5.36
C PRO A 335 26.82 -23.88 -5.39
N LEU A 336 25.75 -24.44 -4.80
CA LEU A 336 25.53 -25.89 -4.79
C LEU A 336 25.22 -26.36 -6.22
N ASP A 337 26.07 -27.23 -6.76
CA ASP A 337 25.74 -27.99 -7.97
C ASP A 337 24.49 -28.84 -7.65
N TYR A 338 23.45 -28.65 -8.47
CA TYR A 338 22.16 -29.29 -8.29
C TYR A 338 22.33 -30.83 -8.28
N ILE A 339 21.63 -31.52 -7.36
CA ILE A 339 21.60 -32.99 -7.35
C ILE A 339 21.03 -33.46 -8.70
N PRO A 340 21.72 -34.33 -9.48
CA PRO A 340 21.22 -34.76 -10.78
C PRO A 340 19.83 -35.38 -10.64
N ALA A 341 18.82 -34.72 -11.19
CA ALA A 341 17.45 -35.20 -11.23
C ALA A 341 17.02 -35.39 -12.69
N VAL A 342 16.30 -36.48 -12.97
CA VAL A 342 15.69 -36.70 -14.28
C VAL A 342 14.63 -35.61 -14.51
N ASP A 343 14.51 -35.07 -15.72
CA ASP A 343 13.45 -34.11 -16.05
C ASP A 343 12.07 -34.80 -15.97
N MET A 344 11.25 -34.34 -15.02
CA MET A 344 9.91 -34.87 -14.75
C MET A 344 8.80 -33.85 -15.05
N VAL A 345 9.13 -32.64 -15.52
CA VAL A 345 8.17 -31.51 -15.64
C VAL A 345 6.99 -31.83 -16.55
N ASN A 346 7.20 -32.63 -17.61
CA ASN A 346 6.18 -32.93 -18.62
C ASN A 346 5.50 -34.30 -18.44
N ARG A 347 5.84 -35.07 -17.39
CA ARG A 347 5.23 -36.40 -17.16
C ARG A 347 3.89 -36.27 -16.42
N PRO A 348 2.84 -36.99 -16.84
CA PRO A 348 1.57 -37.02 -16.11
C PRO A 348 1.78 -37.57 -14.70
N SER A 349 1.14 -36.93 -13.71
CA SER A 349 1.26 -37.28 -12.28
C SER A 349 0.68 -38.67 -11.96
N SER A 350 -0.23 -39.17 -12.80
CA SER A 350 -0.77 -40.52 -12.74
C SER A 350 0.28 -41.56 -13.16
N GLY A 351 1.05 -42.06 -12.19
CA GLY A 351 2.04 -43.13 -12.40
C GLY A 351 3.44 -42.85 -11.85
N LEU A 352 3.67 -41.66 -11.27
CA LEU A 352 4.95 -41.31 -10.68
C LEU A 352 5.18 -42.06 -9.36
N ARG A 353 6.39 -42.61 -9.19
CA ARG A 353 6.87 -43.06 -7.87
C ARG A 353 6.99 -41.84 -6.95
N ARG A 354 6.90 -42.05 -5.63
CA ARG A 354 6.80 -40.94 -4.68
C ARG A 354 7.99 -39.98 -4.72
N TYR A 355 9.22 -40.46 -4.93
CA TYR A 355 10.39 -39.59 -5.09
C TYR A 355 10.31 -38.73 -6.37
N GLN A 356 9.83 -39.32 -7.48
CA GLN A 356 9.65 -38.63 -8.76
C GLN A 356 8.64 -37.49 -8.67
N LEU A 357 7.61 -37.65 -7.83
CA LEU A 357 6.66 -36.58 -7.54
C LEU A 357 7.34 -35.41 -6.81
N LEU A 358 8.22 -35.68 -5.84
CA LEU A 358 8.95 -34.63 -5.13
C LEU A 358 9.87 -33.87 -6.09
N ASP A 359 10.61 -34.59 -6.93
CA ASP A 359 11.48 -34.00 -7.96
C ASP A 359 10.66 -33.14 -8.94
N GLN A 360 9.50 -33.63 -9.38
CA GLN A 360 8.60 -32.88 -10.25
C GLN A 360 8.10 -31.59 -9.58
N LEU A 361 7.76 -31.62 -8.29
CA LEU A 361 7.33 -30.43 -7.54
C LEU A 361 8.45 -29.38 -7.50
N VAL A 362 9.67 -29.80 -7.17
CA VAL A 362 10.85 -28.93 -7.09
C VAL A 362 11.17 -28.31 -8.46
N GLN A 363 11.19 -29.11 -9.52
CA GLN A 363 11.45 -28.63 -10.89
C GLN A 363 10.34 -27.69 -11.41
N THR A 364 9.08 -28.01 -11.11
CA THR A 364 7.93 -27.17 -11.47
C THR A 364 7.98 -25.83 -10.73
N TYR A 365 8.39 -25.84 -9.46
CA TYR A 365 8.64 -24.63 -8.70
C TYR A 365 9.68 -23.76 -9.39
N TRP A 366 10.85 -24.32 -9.71
CA TRP A 366 11.94 -23.58 -10.32
C TRP A 366 11.55 -22.95 -11.66
N LYS A 367 10.90 -23.72 -12.54
CA LYS A 367 10.47 -23.25 -13.87
C LYS A 367 9.51 -22.07 -13.77
N ARG A 368 8.51 -22.14 -12.89
CA ARG A 368 7.54 -21.04 -12.70
C ARG A 368 8.17 -19.83 -12.01
N TRP A 369 8.99 -20.07 -10.99
CA TRP A 369 9.66 -19.01 -10.24
C TRP A 369 10.64 -18.22 -11.11
N SER A 370 11.50 -18.89 -11.87
CA SER A 370 12.54 -18.22 -12.68
C SER A 370 11.93 -17.33 -13.77
N GLN A 371 10.86 -17.79 -14.44
CA GLN A 371 10.14 -17.01 -15.44
C GLN A 371 9.51 -15.75 -14.86
N GLU A 372 8.77 -15.87 -13.75
CA GLU A 372 8.11 -14.73 -13.11
C GLU A 372 9.13 -13.77 -12.45
N TYR A 373 10.18 -14.29 -11.84
CA TYR A 373 11.22 -13.50 -11.18
C TYR A 373 12.02 -12.64 -12.18
N LEU A 374 12.46 -13.21 -13.30
CA LEU A 374 13.20 -12.48 -14.34
C LEU A 374 12.37 -11.35 -14.95
N HIS A 375 11.07 -11.57 -15.17
CA HIS A 375 10.16 -10.53 -15.65
C HIS A 375 10.00 -9.39 -14.65
N ASN A 376 9.97 -9.69 -13.35
CA ASN A 376 9.87 -8.68 -12.29
C ASN A 376 11.17 -7.86 -12.09
N LEU A 377 12.35 -8.43 -12.37
CA LEU A 377 13.63 -7.70 -12.29
C LEU A 377 13.78 -6.59 -13.34
N GLN A 378 13.06 -6.68 -14.46
CA GLN A 378 13.13 -5.69 -15.55
C GLN A 378 12.26 -4.44 -15.33
N VAL A 379 11.26 -4.48 -14.44
CA VAL A 379 10.24 -3.43 -14.33
C VAL A 379 10.42 -2.57 -13.07
N ARG A 380 10.67 -1.26 -13.24
CA ARG A 380 10.57 -0.29 -12.13
C ARG A 380 9.10 -0.06 -11.80
N SER A 381 8.67 -0.50 -10.62
CA SER A 381 7.24 -0.68 -10.39
C SER A 381 6.48 0.56 -9.94
N LYS A 382 7.03 1.48 -9.11
CA LYS A 382 6.17 2.44 -8.37
C LYS A 382 6.87 3.74 -7.86
N TRP A 383 6.15 4.87 -8.00
CA TRP A 383 6.24 6.16 -7.26
C TRP A 383 7.36 7.11 -7.70
N ASN A 384 7.14 7.75 -8.85
CA ASN A 384 8.11 8.63 -9.50
C ASN A 384 7.90 10.13 -9.20
N THR A 385 6.89 10.52 -8.40
CA THR A 385 6.58 11.92 -8.05
C THR A 385 5.89 12.03 -6.69
N ASP A 386 6.17 13.11 -5.95
CA ASP A 386 5.49 13.43 -4.68
C ASP A 386 4.06 13.93 -4.96
N GLN A 387 3.07 13.28 -4.33
CA GLN A 387 1.69 13.80 -4.32
C GLN A 387 1.18 13.87 -2.88
N ASN A 388 0.98 15.10 -2.40
CA ASN A 388 0.37 15.50 -1.13
C ASN A 388 1.13 15.05 0.15
N PRO A 389 2.17 15.78 0.59
CA PRO A 389 2.84 15.53 1.87
C PRO A 389 1.92 15.80 3.08
N VAL A 390 2.07 15.00 4.13
CA VAL A 390 1.31 15.12 5.40
C VAL A 390 2.16 15.86 6.43
N HIS A 391 1.60 16.89 7.08
CA HIS A 391 2.30 17.71 8.09
C HIS A 391 1.82 17.41 9.53
N VAL A 392 2.70 17.68 10.50
CA VAL A 392 2.36 17.59 11.94
C VAL A 392 1.30 18.64 12.28
N GLY A 393 0.27 18.26 13.05
CA GLY A 393 -0.89 19.10 13.36
C GLY A 393 -2.07 19.01 12.38
N GLN A 394 -1.90 18.32 11.25
CA GLN A 394 -2.93 18.20 10.21
C GLN A 394 -4.03 17.20 10.61
N VAL A 395 -5.30 17.51 10.29
CA VAL A 395 -6.42 16.57 10.46
C VAL A 395 -6.47 15.59 9.29
N VAL A 396 -6.49 14.29 9.59
CA VAL A 396 -6.41 13.23 8.57
C VAL A 396 -7.47 12.14 8.75
N LEU A 397 -7.87 11.48 7.66
CA LEU A 397 -8.69 10.27 7.68
C LEU A 397 -7.79 9.04 7.58
N VAL A 398 -8.07 7.99 8.37
CA VAL A 398 -7.37 6.69 8.28
C VAL A 398 -8.19 5.73 7.44
N LYS A 399 -7.59 5.19 6.37
CA LYS A 399 -8.23 4.27 5.43
C LYS A 399 -8.25 2.84 6.00
N ASP A 400 -9.44 2.27 6.13
CA ASP A 400 -9.68 0.85 6.45
C ASP A 400 -10.21 0.13 5.20
N ASP A 401 -9.49 -0.89 4.73
CA ASP A 401 -9.81 -1.59 3.47
C ASP A 401 -10.98 -2.57 3.62
N LEU A 402 -11.39 -2.90 4.85
CA LEU A 402 -12.45 -3.90 5.12
C LEU A 402 -13.84 -3.30 5.30
N ALA A 403 -13.96 -1.97 5.29
CA ALA A 403 -15.20 -1.29 5.63
C ALA A 403 -15.93 -0.73 4.38
N PRO A 404 -17.27 -0.91 4.26
CA PRO A 404 -18.05 -0.38 3.13
C PRO A 404 -17.95 1.16 3.03
N PRO A 405 -18.15 1.76 1.83
CA PRO A 405 -18.28 3.21 1.68
C PRO A 405 -19.36 3.73 2.64
N LEU A 406 -19.08 4.81 3.38
CA LEU A 406 -19.89 5.35 4.51
C LEU A 406 -19.87 4.57 5.83
N MET A 407 -19.41 3.32 5.84
CA MET A 407 -19.26 2.49 7.06
C MET A 407 -17.80 2.37 7.52
N TRP A 408 -16.91 3.27 7.08
CA TRP A 408 -15.62 3.50 7.75
C TRP A 408 -15.89 4.02 9.17
N HIS A 409 -16.23 3.07 10.05
CA HIS A 409 -16.62 3.16 11.45
C HIS A 409 -15.86 4.31 12.15
N VAL A 410 -16.45 5.32 12.81
CA VAL A 410 -17.76 5.53 13.48
C VAL A 410 -18.20 4.41 14.45
N ARG A 411 -17.43 3.31 14.53
CA ARG A 411 -17.54 2.25 15.55
C ARG A 411 -16.28 2.18 16.39
N PHE A 412 -15.74 3.36 16.70
CA PHE A 412 -15.36 3.68 18.06
C PHE A 412 -16.25 4.87 18.38
N ASN A 413 -16.99 4.80 19.48
CA ASN A 413 -17.76 5.94 19.96
C ASN A 413 -16.85 7.17 19.91
N HIS A 414 -17.43 8.31 19.53
CA HIS A 414 -16.84 9.64 19.38
C HIS A 414 -16.41 10.05 17.97
N SER A 415 -17.29 10.81 17.32
CA SER A 415 -16.97 11.84 16.33
C SER A 415 -15.76 12.68 16.77
N GLY A 416 -14.68 12.68 15.99
CA GLY A 416 -13.51 13.50 16.29
C GLY A 416 -12.42 13.41 15.24
N SER A 417 -12.02 14.57 14.73
CA SER A 417 -10.81 14.83 13.95
C SER A 417 -9.59 14.10 14.52
N ILE A 418 -8.84 13.38 13.69
CA ILE A 418 -7.61 12.68 14.08
C ILE A 418 -6.42 13.62 13.82
N LEU A 419 -5.62 13.91 14.85
CA LEU A 419 -4.50 14.85 14.78
C LEU A 419 -3.18 14.10 14.59
N VAL A 420 -2.36 14.54 13.64
CA VAL A 420 -1.01 14.01 13.43
C VAL A 420 -0.07 14.57 14.50
N LEU A 421 0.45 13.71 15.38
CA LEU A 421 1.36 14.12 16.45
C LEU A 421 2.82 14.17 16.00
N MET A 422 3.24 13.20 15.20
CA MET A 422 4.62 13.04 14.73
C MET A 422 4.62 12.31 13.39
N CYS A 423 5.54 12.70 12.51
CA CYS A 423 5.85 12.00 11.27
C CYS A 423 7.33 11.58 11.33
N ILE A 424 7.60 10.28 11.40
CA ILE A 424 8.96 9.71 11.39
C ILE A 424 8.95 8.59 10.36
N ASP A 425 9.81 8.68 9.33
CA ASP A 425 10.07 7.61 8.36
C ASP A 425 8.83 6.85 7.88
N ARG A 426 7.86 7.57 7.29
CA ARG A 426 6.60 7.04 6.70
C ARG A 426 5.60 6.47 7.71
N VAL A 427 5.93 6.48 9.00
CA VAL A 427 4.99 6.20 10.08
C VAL A 427 4.46 7.53 10.58
N VAL A 428 3.13 7.64 10.59
CA VAL A 428 2.42 8.74 11.21
C VAL A 428 1.89 8.23 12.56
N CYS A 429 2.24 8.92 13.64
CA CYS A 429 1.58 8.71 14.92
C CYS A 429 0.30 9.56 14.96
N VAL A 430 -0.84 8.88 14.96
CA VAL A 430 -2.15 9.52 14.96
C VAL A 430 -2.77 9.43 16.36
N LYS A 431 -3.27 10.56 16.85
CA LYS A 431 -4.01 10.63 18.12
C LYS A 431 -5.50 10.55 17.86
N THR A 432 -6.15 9.55 18.43
CA THR A 432 -7.61 9.48 18.55
C THR A 432 -8.03 9.79 19.99
N LYS A 433 -9.34 9.93 20.21
CA LYS A 433 -9.92 10.07 21.55
C LYS A 433 -9.65 8.87 22.47
N THR A 434 -9.30 7.70 21.91
CA THR A 434 -9.08 6.43 22.63
C THR A 434 -7.60 6.07 22.81
N GLY A 435 -6.66 6.84 22.26
CA GLY A 435 -5.23 6.58 22.37
C GLY A 435 -4.43 7.04 21.16
N SER A 436 -3.13 6.79 21.18
CA SER A 436 -2.23 7.08 20.05
C SER A 436 -1.76 5.78 19.41
N TYR A 437 -1.80 5.69 18.09
CA TYR A 437 -1.31 4.50 17.36
C TYR A 437 -0.55 4.89 16.09
N LYS A 438 0.33 3.98 15.65
CA LYS A 438 1.18 4.15 14.47
C LYS A 438 0.46 3.63 13.22
N ARG A 439 0.48 4.42 12.15
CA ARG A 439 -0.04 4.05 10.82
C ARG A 439 0.94 4.44 9.71
N PRO A 440 1.01 3.67 8.62
CA PRO A 440 1.79 4.07 7.46
C PRO A 440 1.09 5.22 6.74
N ILE A 441 1.87 6.17 6.22
CA ILE A 441 1.37 7.41 5.58
C ILE A 441 0.39 7.16 4.42
N VAL A 442 0.55 6.05 3.73
CA VAL A 442 -0.31 5.58 2.61
C VAL A 442 -1.73 5.19 3.02
N LYS A 443 -1.96 5.00 4.31
CA LYS A 443 -3.27 4.74 4.91
C LYS A 443 -3.89 6.01 5.48
N VAL A 444 -3.28 7.17 5.23
CA VAL A 444 -3.66 8.45 5.80
C VAL A 444 -4.02 9.40 4.65
N CYS A 445 -5.21 10.03 4.75
CA CYS A 445 -5.76 10.91 3.73
C CYS A 445 -6.03 12.30 4.35
N PRO A 446 -5.23 13.33 4.03
CA PRO A 446 -5.45 14.68 4.57
C PRO A 446 -6.76 15.29 4.05
N LEU A 447 -7.52 15.96 4.92
CA LEU A 447 -8.75 16.63 4.52
C LEU A 447 -8.43 17.87 3.64
N PRO A 448 -9.16 18.08 2.52
CA PRO A 448 -8.84 19.11 1.54
C PRO A 448 -9.24 20.55 1.92
N SER A 449 -10.06 20.73 2.97
CA SER A 449 -10.32 22.05 3.57
C SER A 449 -9.80 22.08 5.01
N GLN A 450 -8.66 22.73 5.17
CA GLN A 450 -8.11 23.19 6.45
C GLN A 450 -7.76 24.66 6.30
#